data_AF-A0A931RUC6-F1
#
_entry.id   AF-A0A931RUC6-F1
#
_cell.length_a   1.000
_cell.length_b   1.000
_cell.length_c   1.000
_cell.angle_alpha   90.00
_cell.angle_beta   90.00
_cell.angle_gamma   90.00
#
_symmetry.space_group_name_H-M   'P 1'
#
loop_
_entity.id
_entity.type
_entity.pdbx_description
1 polymer ?
#
loop_
_entity_poly.entity_id
_entity_poly.type
_entity_poly.pdbx_seq_one_letter_code
_entity_poly.pdbx_strand_id
1 'polypeptide(L)'
;MDSKKVLEVIAIYREHLSETHTTYPIDYPHDERVTYRADILSHCHGMLDQMEEFVRQGRMEKAFRWLGFIQGCLWSQGCYVLEDLKNHNRPNSE
;
A
#
# COMPACT_ATOMS: atom_id res chain seq x y z
N MET A 1 -13.29 4.65 7.42
CA MET A 1 -12.94 3.68 6.39
C MET A 1 -13.15 2.28 6.96
N ASP A 2 -13.91 1.43 6.29
CA ASP A 2 -14.19 0.06 6.71
C ASP A 2 -13.28 -0.95 5.98
N SER A 3 -13.46 -2.25 6.26
CA SER A 3 -12.68 -3.33 5.63
C SER A 3 -12.84 -3.35 4.12
N LYS A 4 -14.06 -3.15 3.61
CA LYS A 4 -14.36 -3.11 2.17
C LYS A 4 -13.55 -2.02 1.49
N LYS A 5 -13.53 -0.82 2.07
CA LYS A 5 -12.79 0.31 1.50
C LYS A 5 -11.28 0.09 1.56
N VAL A 6 -10.75 -0.55 2.62
CA VAL A 6 -9.32 -0.93 2.64
C VAL A 6 -8.98 -1.90 1.50
N LEU A 7 -9.84 -2.88 1.20
CA LEU A 7 -9.65 -3.80 0.08
C LEU A 7 -9.70 -3.08 -1.28
N GLU A 8 -10.58 -2.09 -1.44
CA GLU A 8 -10.59 -1.24 -2.64
C GLU A 8 -9.27 -0.48 -2.80
N VAL A 9 -8.74 0.10 -1.72
CA VAL A 9 -7.46 0.81 -1.75
C VAL A 9 -6.28 -0.14 -2.06
N ILE A 10 -6.31 -1.37 -1.50
CA ILE A 10 -5.34 -2.42 -1.85
C ILE A 10 -5.36 -2.69 -3.36
N ALA A 11 -6.55 -2.82 -3.95
CA ALA A 11 -6.69 -3.11 -5.37
C ALA A 11 -6.10 -1.98 -6.23
N ILE A 12 -6.40 -0.71 -5.91
CA ILE A 12 -5.84 0.47 -6.62
C ILE A 12 -4.31 0.44 -6.60
N TYR A 13 -3.71 0.18 -5.45
CA TYR A 13 -2.25 0.18 -5.33
C TYR A 13 -1.60 -1.04 -6.00
N ARG A 14 -2.25 -2.20 -5.95
CA ARG A 14 -1.78 -3.41 -6.63
C ARG A 14 -1.79 -3.19 -8.15
N GLU A 15 -2.86 -2.63 -8.68
CA GLU A 15 -2.98 -2.27 -10.10
C GLU A 15 -1.84 -1.32 -10.51
N HIS A 16 -1.70 -0.19 -9.81
CA HIS A 16 -0.63 0.79 -10.09
C HIS A 16 0.79 0.19 -10.03
N LEU A 17 1.07 -0.64 -9.03
CA LEU A 17 2.39 -1.25 -8.86
C LEU A 17 2.65 -2.35 -9.90
N SER A 18 1.61 -3.01 -10.40
CA SER A 18 1.72 -4.04 -11.44
C SER A 18 1.98 -3.46 -12.84
N GLU A 19 1.35 -2.32 -13.17
CA GLU A 19 1.51 -1.65 -14.46
C GLU A 19 2.88 -0.98 -14.62
N THR A 20 3.51 -0.59 -13.52
CA THR A 20 4.75 0.20 -13.51
C THR A 20 6.05 -0.62 -13.67
N HIS A 21 5.96 -1.91 -14.06
CA HIS A 21 7.06 -2.77 -14.52
C HIS A 21 8.38 -2.66 -13.72
N THR A 22 8.49 -3.31 -12.55
CA THR A 22 9.71 -4.00 -12.00
C THR A 22 9.57 -4.29 -10.50
N THR A 23 8.41 -4.78 -10.05
CA THR A 23 8.16 -5.00 -8.62
C THR A 23 7.73 -6.43 -8.34
N TYR A 24 8.72 -7.32 -8.22
CA TYR A 24 8.46 -8.59 -7.55
C TYR A 24 8.22 -8.31 -6.06
N PRO A 25 7.26 -8.96 -5.41
CA PRO A 25 7.09 -8.80 -3.96
C PRO A 25 8.38 -9.27 -3.27
N ILE A 26 9.04 -8.35 -2.56
CA ILE A 26 10.28 -8.62 -1.81
C ILE A 26 10.02 -8.30 -0.33
N ASP A 27 10.32 -9.27 0.51
CA ASP A 27 10.48 -9.04 1.95
C ASP A 27 11.89 -8.48 2.17
N TYR A 28 11.99 -7.17 2.36
CA TYR A 28 13.28 -6.47 2.43
C TYR A 28 13.84 -6.56 3.87
N PRO A 29 15.17 -6.69 4.07
CA PRO A 29 15.76 -6.73 5.42
C PRO A 29 15.34 -5.55 6.30
N HIS A 30 14.94 -5.83 7.54
CA HIS A 30 14.39 -4.81 8.46
C HIS A 30 15.46 -3.91 9.11
N ASP A 31 16.73 -4.24 8.94
CA ASP A 31 17.90 -3.54 9.49
C ASP A 31 18.67 -2.71 8.45
N GLU A 32 18.27 -2.78 7.19
CA GLU A 32 18.90 -2.05 6.09
C GLU A 32 18.00 -0.93 5.57
N ARG A 33 18.63 0.15 5.09
CA ARG A 33 17.90 1.23 4.40
C ARG A 33 17.76 0.89 2.93
N VAL A 34 16.53 0.78 2.47
CA VAL A 34 16.23 0.73 1.04
C VAL A 34 16.60 2.05 0.39
N THR A 35 17.47 2.02 -0.61
CA THR A 35 17.92 3.24 -1.33
C THR A 35 17.37 3.37 -2.74
N TYR A 36 16.91 2.27 -3.34
CA TYR A 36 16.44 2.26 -4.72
C TYR A 36 14.92 2.32 -4.77
N ARG A 37 14.39 3.20 -5.64
CA ARG A 37 12.96 3.35 -5.88
C ARG A 37 12.27 2.01 -6.16
N ALA A 38 12.87 1.18 -7.03
CA ALA A 38 12.31 -0.11 -7.42
C ALA A 38 12.12 -1.04 -6.20
N ASP A 39 13.09 -1.07 -5.28
CA ASP A 39 13.03 -1.91 -4.08
C ASP A 39 11.94 -1.40 -3.10
N ILE A 40 11.80 -0.08 -2.94
CA ILE A 40 10.74 0.52 -2.10
C ILE A 40 9.36 0.11 -2.62
N LEU A 41 9.16 0.22 -3.93
CA LEU A 41 7.89 -0.10 -4.58
C LEU A 41 7.64 -1.63 -4.57
N SER A 42 8.68 -2.44 -4.74
CA SER A 42 8.64 -3.91 -4.61
C SER A 42 8.23 -4.36 -3.22
N HIS A 43 8.78 -3.72 -2.19
CA HIS A 43 8.43 -3.99 -0.80
C HIS A 43 6.98 -3.60 -0.52
N CYS A 44 6.54 -2.42 -0.97
CA CYS A 44 5.14 -2.00 -0.85
C CYS A 44 4.20 -2.99 -1.54
N HIS A 45 4.57 -3.51 -2.72
CA HIS A 45 3.77 -4.50 -3.44
C HIS A 45 3.59 -5.78 -2.62
N GLY A 46 4.67 -6.33 -2.04
CA GLY A 46 4.58 -7.51 -1.16
C GLY A 46 3.79 -7.26 0.13
N MET A 47 3.86 -6.04 0.67
CA MET A 47 3.07 -5.68 1.85
C MET A 47 1.56 -5.69 1.60
N LEU A 48 1.11 -5.40 0.37
CA LEU A 48 -0.33 -5.38 0.03
C LEU A 48 -0.97 -6.77 0.20
N ASP A 49 -0.28 -7.84 -0.19
CA ASP A 49 -0.79 -9.21 -0.07
C ASP A 49 -0.97 -9.62 1.39
N GLN A 50 0.00 -9.27 2.25
CA GLN A 50 -0.11 -9.51 3.69
C GLN A 50 -1.15 -8.59 4.36
N MET A 51 -1.31 -7.37 3.86
CA MET A 51 -2.32 -6.44 4.36
C MET A 51 -3.74 -6.94 4.11
N GLU A 52 -3.99 -7.56 2.95
CA GLU A 52 -5.26 -8.22 2.63
C GLU A 52 -5.63 -9.29 3.65
N GLU A 53 -4.65 -10.09 4.10
CA GLU A 53 -4.85 -11.11 5.13
C GLU A 53 -5.16 -10.49 6.50
N PHE A 54 -4.53 -9.37 6.88
CA PHE A 54 -4.91 -8.66 8.10
C PHE A 54 -6.36 -8.18 8.07
N VAL A 55 -6.84 -7.71 6.92
CA VAL A 55 -8.25 -7.30 6.77
C VAL A 55 -9.17 -8.51 6.90
N ARG A 56 -8.85 -9.64 6.27
CA ARG A 56 -9.63 -10.90 6.38
C ARG A 56 -9.72 -11.42 7.81
N GLN A 57 -8.64 -11.28 8.58
CA GLN A 57 -8.58 -11.67 10.00
C GLN A 57 -9.21 -10.64 10.95
N GLY A 58 -9.78 -9.54 10.45
CA GLY A 58 -10.35 -8.46 11.27
C GLY A 58 -9.30 -7.63 12.03
N ARG A 59 -8.01 -7.74 11.69
CA ARG A 59 -6.88 -7.03 12.32
C ARG A 59 -6.74 -5.60 11.77
N MET A 60 -7.82 -4.84 11.83
CA MET A 60 -7.94 -3.53 11.15
C MET A 60 -6.91 -2.50 11.63
N GLU A 61 -6.56 -2.46 12.91
CA GLU A 61 -5.52 -1.55 13.42
C GLU A 61 -4.15 -1.79 12.78
N LYS A 62 -3.81 -3.06 12.53
CA LYS A 62 -2.57 -3.42 11.84
C LYS A 62 -2.64 -3.02 10.37
N ALA A 63 -3.77 -3.30 9.72
CA ALA A 63 -4.00 -2.90 8.34
C ALA A 63 -3.89 -1.37 8.16
N PHE A 64 -4.46 -0.56 9.07
CA PHE A 64 -4.35 0.90 8.99
C PHE A 64 -2.91 1.42 9.16
N ARG A 65 -2.12 0.82 10.05
CA ARG A 65 -0.70 1.17 10.19
C ARG A 65 0.09 0.89 8.91
N TRP A 66 -0.16 -0.26 8.30
CA TRP A 66 0.49 -0.65 7.04
C TRP A 66 0.05 0.22 5.88
N LEU A 67 -1.24 0.53 5.80
CA LEU A 67 -1.77 1.43 4.80
C LEU A 67 -1.11 2.81 4.87
N GLY A 68 -0.99 3.39 6.07
CA GLY A 68 -0.31 4.67 6.25
C GLY A 68 1.16 4.64 5.83
N PHE A 69 1.87 3.55 6.12
CA PHE A 69 3.25 3.35 5.67
C PHE A 69 3.35 3.31 4.13
N ILE A 70 2.56 2.45 3.49
CA ILE A 70 2.53 2.30 2.03
C ILE A 70 2.18 3.63 1.36
N GLN A 71 1.18 4.35 1.87
CA GLN A 71 0.79 5.67 1.37
C GLN A 71 1.92 6.69 1.50
N GLY A 72 2.65 6.68 2.62
CA GLY A 72 3.85 7.50 2.80
C GLY A 72 4.95 7.18 1.79
N CYS A 73 5.20 5.89 1.53
CA CYS A 73 6.15 5.45 0.50
C CYS A 73 5.72 5.92 -0.89
N LEU A 74 4.48 5.65 -1.30
CA LEU A 74 3.96 6.04 -2.61
C LEU A 74 4.03 7.57 -2.84
N TRP A 75 3.71 8.37 -1.81
CA TRP A 75 3.88 9.82 -1.87
C TRP A 75 5.35 10.24 -1.98
N SER A 76 6.23 9.66 -1.17
CA SER A 76 7.67 9.97 -1.21
C SER A 76 8.32 9.63 -2.56
N GLN A 77 7.79 8.62 -3.24
CA GLN A 77 8.23 8.22 -4.58
C GLN A 77 7.46 8.97 -5.68
N GLY A 78 6.56 9.90 -5.37
CA GLY A 78 5.82 10.66 -6.38
C GLY A 78 4.87 9.82 -7.23
N CYS A 79 4.42 8.66 -6.74
CA CYS A 79 3.38 7.86 -7.38
C CYS A 79 2.01 8.54 -7.28
N TYR A 80 1.76 9.22 -6.16
CA TYR A 80 0.49 9.91 -5.88
C TYR A 80 0.76 11.24 -5.16
N VAL A 81 -0.13 12.20 -5.34
CA VAL A 81 -0.17 13.40 -4.50
C VAL A 81 -1.03 13.16 -3.26
N LEU A 82 -0.91 14.03 -2.25
CA LEU A 82 -1.68 13.90 -1.00
C LEU A 82 -3.19 13.91 -1.22
N GLU A 83 -3.67 14.63 -2.24
CA GLU A 83 -5.11 14.67 -2.55
C GLU A 83 -5.63 13.33 -3.07
N ASP A 84 -4.85 12.63 -3.90
CA ASP A 84 -5.18 11.27 -4.36
C ASP A 84 -5.32 10.33 -3.16
N LEU A 85 -4.33 10.35 -2.26
CA LEU A 85 -4.30 9.48 -1.07
C LEU A 85 -5.49 9.75 -0.13
N LYS A 86 -5.85 11.03 0.05
CA LYS A 86 -7.06 11.40 0.80
C LYS A 86 -8.32 10.86 0.12
N ASN A 87 -8.42 10.98 -1.20
CA ASN A 87 -9.55 10.50 -1.97
C ASN A 87 -9.67 8.96 -1.95
N HIS A 88 -8.56 8.24 -2.02
CA HIS A 88 -8.54 6.78 -1.84
C HIS A 88 -9.13 6.36 -0.50
N ASN A 89 -8.88 7.13 0.56
CA ASN A 89 -9.39 6.86 1.91
C ASN A 89 -10.82 7.36 2.17
N ARG A 90 -11.42 8.14 1.26
CA ARG A 90 -12.78 8.66 1.43
C ARG A 90 -13.78 7.48 1.40
N PRO A 91 -14.78 7.47 2.30
CA PRO A 91 -15.90 6.55 2.15
C PRO A 91 -16.55 6.75 0.78
N ASN A 92 -17.00 5.67 0.16
CA ASN A 92 -17.88 5.80 -1.01
C ASN A 92 -19.16 6.45 -0.49
N SER A 93 -19.53 7.62 -1.03
CA SER A 93 -20.80 8.25 -0.72
C SER A 93 -21.92 7.30 -1.13
N GLU A 94 -22.83 6.98 -0.20
CA GLU A 94 -24.11 6.35 -0.51
C GLU A 94 -24.99 7.28 -1.35
#